data_AF-A0A0F9HU56-F1
#
_entry.id   AF-A0A0F9HU56-F1
#
_cell.length_a   1.000
_cell.length_b   1.000
_cell.length_c   1.000
_cell.angle_alpha   90.00
_cell.angle_beta   90.00
_cell.angle_gamma   90.00
#
_symmetry.space_group_name_H-M   'P 1'
#
loop_
_entity.id
_entity.type
_entity.pdbx_description
1 polymer ?
#
loop_
_entity_poly.entity_id
_entity_poly.type
_entity_poly.pdbx_seq_one_letter_code
_entity_poly.pdbx_strand_id
1 'polypeptide(L)'
;IYGRYKALKSMTLLGLARAIAAGQPWMGFKTPERGLKVIYLQLEIPHPLLHKRLTKMEMAWDAVDTRNYIKRVRENLYVWTEPFLKLDRPEGIGTLKHYVEKLEPAVIMVDPIYKTISGNILDPNHVREVCDQVDMMLSQYEVSIVFAHHARKSAISEENAFDLGSDDMLGAAVFSYWADTVVKIVKTGEKGNEVGLTLNFDIIRHAEDLIEPKEVVFNRDDLMFHEGQKLIHIK
;
A
#
# COMPACT_ATOMS: atom_id res chain seq x y z
N ILE A 1 5.46 -0.69 0.58
CA ILE A 1 5.33 0.74 0.20
C ILE A 1 5.54 1.60 1.43
N TYR A 2 6.47 2.54 1.39
CA TYR A 2 6.79 3.39 2.54
C TYR A 2 6.88 4.88 2.19
N GLY A 3 6.98 5.72 3.21
CA GLY A 3 7.04 7.17 3.07
C GLY A 3 6.62 7.89 4.34
N ARG A 4 6.83 9.21 4.38
CA ARG A 4 6.55 10.04 5.55
C ARG A 4 5.07 10.05 5.94
N TYR A 5 4.79 10.54 7.14
CA TYR A 5 3.40 10.77 7.57
C TYR A 5 2.67 11.66 6.55
N LYS A 6 1.40 11.36 6.26
CA LYS A 6 0.57 12.03 5.25
C LYS A 6 1.06 11.98 3.79
N ALA A 7 2.05 11.13 3.46
CA ALA A 7 2.49 10.90 2.06
C ALA A 7 1.51 10.05 1.21
N LEU A 8 0.22 9.99 1.56
CA LEU A 8 -0.82 9.27 0.79
C LEU A 8 -0.59 7.75 0.56
N LYS A 9 0.21 7.08 1.40
CA LYS A 9 0.43 5.62 1.36
C LYS A 9 -0.86 4.81 1.34
N SER A 10 -1.75 5.05 2.31
CA SER A 10 -3.04 4.34 2.39
C SER A 10 -3.89 4.55 1.14
N MET A 11 -3.89 5.75 0.56
CA MET A 11 -4.60 5.99 -0.71
C MET A 11 -3.94 5.23 -1.86
N THR A 12 -2.61 5.17 -1.86
CA THR A 12 -1.82 4.47 -2.89
C THR A 12 -2.09 2.96 -2.86
N LEU A 13 -2.08 2.35 -1.66
CA LEU A 13 -2.47 0.95 -1.50
C LEU A 13 -3.94 0.73 -1.88
N LEU A 14 -4.85 1.61 -1.45
CA LEU A 14 -6.27 1.46 -1.77
C LEU A 14 -6.53 1.56 -3.29
N GLY A 15 -5.81 2.46 -3.97
CA GLY A 15 -5.82 2.59 -5.42
C GLY A 15 -5.29 1.33 -6.11
N LEU A 16 -4.18 0.77 -5.64
CA LEU A 16 -3.64 -0.49 -6.13
C LEU A 16 -4.62 -1.66 -5.90
N ALA A 17 -5.23 -1.74 -4.73
CA ALA A 17 -6.21 -2.77 -4.38
C ALA A 17 -7.39 -2.75 -5.35
N ARG A 18 -7.93 -1.56 -5.62
CA ARG A 18 -9.03 -1.37 -6.57
C ARG A 18 -8.60 -1.69 -7.99
N ALA A 19 -7.41 -1.27 -8.42
CA ALA A 19 -6.91 -1.54 -9.76
C ALA A 19 -6.74 -3.05 -10.01
N ILE A 20 -6.15 -3.79 -9.06
CA ILE A 20 -6.03 -5.26 -9.11
C ILE A 20 -7.41 -5.92 -9.08
N ALA A 21 -8.31 -5.49 -8.21
CA ALA A 21 -9.66 -6.05 -8.12
C ALA A 21 -10.49 -5.80 -9.40
N ALA A 22 -10.31 -4.64 -10.03
CA ALA A 22 -10.98 -4.26 -11.27
C ALA A 22 -10.35 -4.88 -12.54
N GLY A 23 -9.08 -5.30 -12.48
CA GLY A 23 -8.29 -5.66 -13.64
C GLY A 23 -7.91 -4.45 -14.51
N GLN A 24 -7.65 -3.30 -13.88
CA GLN A 24 -7.22 -2.07 -14.56
C GLN A 24 -5.74 -1.79 -14.30
N PRO A 25 -5.03 -1.17 -15.25
CA PRO A 25 -3.68 -0.67 -14.98
C PRO A 25 -3.65 0.27 -13.78
N TRP A 26 -2.56 0.22 -13.04
CA TRP A 26 -2.29 1.09 -11.91
C TRP A 26 -1.05 1.92 -12.21
N MET A 27 -1.21 3.23 -12.45
CA MET A 27 -0.08 4.15 -12.70
C MET A 27 0.86 3.66 -13.82
N GLY A 28 0.28 3.13 -14.91
CA GLY A 28 1.01 2.54 -16.03
C GLY A 28 1.48 1.09 -15.83
N PHE A 29 1.38 0.53 -14.62
CA PHE A 29 1.66 -0.89 -14.38
C PHE A 29 0.44 -1.75 -14.73
N LYS A 30 0.66 -2.80 -15.50
CA LYS A 30 -0.40 -3.76 -15.83
C LYS A 30 -0.82 -4.51 -14.57
N THR A 31 -2.12 -4.73 -14.43
CA THR A 31 -2.69 -5.69 -13.49
C THR A 31 -3.37 -6.81 -14.28
N PRO A 32 -3.66 -7.96 -13.67
CA PRO A 32 -4.35 -9.05 -14.37
C PRO A 32 -5.75 -8.63 -14.84
N GLU A 33 -5.98 -8.63 -16.14
CA GLU A 33 -7.19 -8.05 -16.79
C GLU A 33 -8.52 -8.64 -16.29
N ARG A 34 -8.49 -9.90 -15.82
CA ARG A 34 -9.67 -10.55 -15.22
C ARG A 34 -10.11 -9.94 -13.89
N GLY A 35 -9.23 -9.19 -13.23
CA GLY A 35 -9.38 -8.79 -11.84
C GLY A 35 -9.09 -9.94 -10.89
N LEU A 36 -8.46 -9.67 -9.75
CA LEU A 36 -8.15 -10.69 -8.74
C LEU A 36 -8.69 -10.30 -7.38
N LYS A 37 -8.99 -11.31 -6.55
CA LYS A 37 -9.41 -11.09 -5.17
C LYS A 37 -8.28 -10.46 -4.35
N VAL A 38 -8.62 -9.38 -3.64
CA VAL A 38 -7.71 -8.63 -2.78
C VAL A 38 -8.33 -8.48 -1.39
N ILE A 39 -7.57 -8.76 -0.35
CA ILE A 39 -7.90 -8.34 1.01
C ILE A 39 -7.21 -7.01 1.31
N TYR A 40 -7.95 -6.02 1.78
CA TYR A 40 -7.40 -4.80 2.36
C TYR A 40 -7.69 -4.76 3.86
N LEU A 41 -6.66 -5.03 4.66
CA LEU A 41 -6.67 -4.97 6.12
C LEU A 41 -6.21 -3.60 6.61
N GLN A 42 -7.11 -2.88 7.26
CA GLN A 42 -6.91 -1.55 7.81
C GLN A 42 -6.84 -1.60 9.34
N LEU A 43 -5.81 -1.00 9.93
CA LEU A 43 -5.52 -1.11 11.37
C LEU A 43 -5.63 0.23 12.11
N GLU A 44 -5.82 1.35 11.41
CA GLU A 44 -5.89 2.69 12.01
C GLU A 44 -7.28 3.32 11.93
N ILE A 45 -7.91 3.32 10.75
CA ILE A 45 -9.19 4.01 10.58
C ILE A 45 -10.39 3.08 10.78
N PRO A 46 -11.48 3.57 11.41
CA PRO A 46 -12.73 2.84 11.53
C PRO A 46 -13.32 2.42 10.18
N HIS A 47 -13.99 1.27 10.18
CA HIS A 47 -14.61 0.68 8.99
C HIS A 47 -15.53 1.65 8.21
N PRO A 48 -16.40 2.46 8.84
CA PRO A 48 -17.24 3.42 8.10
C PRO A 48 -16.43 4.48 7.33
N LEU A 49 -15.28 4.92 7.85
CA LEU A 49 -14.42 5.88 7.17
C LEU A 49 -13.67 5.25 5.99
N LEU A 50 -13.35 3.97 6.07
CA LEU A 50 -12.77 3.21 4.95
C LEU A 50 -13.80 3.07 3.83
N HIS A 51 -15.03 2.69 4.16
CA HIS A 51 -16.15 2.64 3.21
C HIS A 51 -16.42 4.00 2.57
N LYS A 52 -16.41 5.09 3.34
CA LYS A 52 -16.58 6.45 2.79
C LYS A 52 -15.54 6.77 1.71
N ARG A 53 -14.29 6.33 1.88
CA ARG A 53 -13.23 6.49 0.87
C ARG A 53 -13.54 5.68 -0.39
N LEU A 54 -13.89 4.40 -0.23
CA LEU A 54 -14.25 3.52 -1.34
C LEU A 54 -15.45 4.03 -2.13
N THR A 55 -16.52 4.44 -1.45
CA THR A 55 -17.71 5.02 -2.08
C THR A 55 -17.36 6.25 -2.91
N LYS A 56 -16.51 7.14 -2.37
CA LYS A 56 -16.07 8.34 -3.11
C LYS A 56 -15.28 7.97 -4.38
N MET A 57 -14.41 6.96 -4.30
CA MET A 57 -13.68 6.45 -5.46
C MET A 57 -14.58 5.73 -6.48
N GLU A 58 -15.67 5.08 -6.04
CA GLU A 58 -16.66 4.46 -6.93
C GLU A 58 -17.48 5.50 -7.68
N MET A 59 -17.90 6.58 -7.02
CA MET A 59 -18.66 7.67 -7.66
C MET A 59 -17.89 8.32 -8.81
N ALA A 60 -16.57 8.40 -8.71
CA ALA A 60 -15.72 8.90 -9.79
C ALA A 60 -15.76 8.02 -11.05
N TRP A 61 -15.94 6.71 -10.88
CA TRP A 61 -16.06 5.74 -11.96
C TRP A 61 -17.46 5.72 -12.59
N ASP A 62 -18.50 5.87 -11.78
CA ASP A 62 -19.88 5.99 -12.30
C ASP A 62 -20.04 7.16 -13.28
N ALA A 63 -19.25 8.22 -13.12
CA ALA A 63 -19.23 9.36 -14.03
C ALA A 63 -18.70 9.06 -15.45
N VAL A 64 -18.05 7.91 -15.68
CA VAL A 64 -17.33 7.58 -16.92
C VAL A 64 -17.75 6.25 -17.58
N ASP A 65 -18.97 5.77 -17.30
CA ASP A 65 -19.53 4.49 -17.78
C ASP A 65 -18.60 3.27 -17.58
N THR A 66 -18.12 3.11 -16.34
CA THR A 66 -17.20 2.04 -15.95
C THR A 66 -17.84 0.98 -15.05
N ARG A 67 -19.14 0.71 -15.25
CA ARG A 67 -19.95 -0.16 -14.37
C ARG A 67 -19.36 -1.57 -14.18
N ASN A 68 -18.70 -2.11 -15.20
CA ASN A 68 -18.04 -3.42 -15.12
C ASN A 68 -16.86 -3.42 -14.15
N TYR A 69 -16.08 -2.33 -14.06
CA TYR A 69 -14.98 -2.22 -13.09
C TYR A 69 -15.51 -2.12 -11.66
N ILE A 70 -16.57 -1.33 -11.44
CA ILE A 70 -17.22 -1.23 -10.12
C ILE A 70 -17.73 -2.60 -9.66
N LYS A 71 -18.41 -3.34 -10.54
CA LYS A 71 -18.89 -4.69 -10.25
C LYS A 71 -17.73 -5.60 -9.83
N ARG A 72 -16.64 -5.63 -10.60
CA ARG A 72 -15.45 -6.44 -10.27
C ARG A 72 -14.81 -6.03 -8.94
N VAL A 73 -14.71 -4.74 -8.64
CA VAL A 73 -14.21 -4.29 -7.33
C VAL A 73 -15.10 -4.81 -6.20
N ARG A 74 -16.42 -4.74 -6.32
CA ARG A 74 -17.34 -5.25 -5.28
C ARG A 74 -17.26 -6.76 -5.09
N GLU A 75 -16.96 -7.51 -6.15
CA GLU A 75 -16.81 -8.97 -6.11
C GLU A 75 -15.42 -9.40 -5.58
N ASN A 76 -14.38 -8.64 -5.90
CA ASN A 76 -12.99 -9.04 -5.66
C ASN A 76 -12.33 -8.34 -4.47
N LEU A 77 -12.74 -7.13 -4.09
CA LEU A 77 -12.11 -6.37 -3.01
C LEU A 77 -12.83 -6.61 -1.68
N TYR A 78 -12.18 -7.37 -0.80
CA TYR A 78 -12.61 -7.53 0.58
C TYR A 78 -11.90 -6.53 1.47
N VAL A 79 -12.66 -5.63 2.12
CA VAL A 79 -12.09 -4.67 3.07
C VAL A 79 -12.44 -5.03 4.50
N TRP A 80 -11.46 -4.94 5.38
CA TRP A 80 -11.56 -5.38 6.76
C TRP A 80 -10.80 -4.39 7.67
N THR A 81 -11.39 -4.04 8.80
CA THR A 81 -10.76 -3.18 9.80
C THR A 81 -10.55 -3.97 11.09
N GLU A 82 -9.32 -4.06 11.59
CA GLU A 82 -9.00 -4.81 12.83
C GLU A 82 -7.89 -4.14 13.64
N PRO A 83 -8.17 -3.09 14.45
CA PRO A 83 -7.14 -2.23 15.05
C PRO A 83 -6.18 -2.93 16.03
N PHE A 84 -6.52 -4.13 16.47
CA PHE A 84 -5.79 -4.90 17.48
C PHE A 84 -5.09 -6.13 16.90
N LEU A 85 -5.17 -6.39 15.60
CA LEU A 85 -4.52 -7.55 14.99
C LEU A 85 -3.00 -7.47 15.11
N LYS A 86 -2.40 -8.55 15.62
CA LYS A 86 -0.97 -8.71 15.81
C LYS A 86 -0.46 -9.92 15.05
N LEU A 87 0.34 -9.71 14.02
CA LEU A 87 0.87 -10.79 13.18
C LEU A 87 1.95 -11.60 13.90
N ASP A 88 2.62 -11.04 14.91
CA ASP A 88 3.54 -11.75 15.79
C ASP A 88 2.86 -12.55 16.91
N ARG A 89 1.52 -12.62 16.90
CA ARG A 89 0.73 -13.39 17.88
C ARG A 89 -0.07 -14.50 17.17
N PRO A 90 -0.18 -15.70 17.77
CA PRO A 90 -0.93 -16.82 17.19
C PRO A 90 -2.36 -16.45 16.79
N GLU A 91 -3.04 -15.62 17.59
CA GLU A 91 -4.41 -15.20 17.34
C GLU A 91 -4.52 -14.30 16.10
N GLY A 92 -3.60 -13.34 15.94
CA GLY A 92 -3.68 -12.39 14.83
C GLY A 92 -3.25 -13.02 13.50
N ILE A 93 -2.17 -13.82 13.50
CA ILE A 93 -1.81 -14.59 12.30
C ILE A 93 -2.85 -15.66 11.97
N GLY A 94 -3.42 -16.33 12.98
CA GLY A 94 -4.50 -17.30 12.81
C GLY A 94 -5.77 -16.68 12.23
N THR A 95 -6.11 -15.47 12.65
CA THR A 95 -7.23 -14.70 12.07
C THR A 95 -6.96 -14.38 10.60
N LEU A 96 -5.74 -13.94 10.25
CA LEU A 96 -5.40 -13.67 8.85
C LEU A 96 -5.47 -14.97 8.02
N LYS A 97 -4.92 -16.08 8.51
CA LYS A 97 -5.01 -17.40 7.87
C LYS A 97 -6.44 -17.81 7.58
N HIS A 98 -7.33 -17.67 8.56
CA HIS A 98 -8.75 -17.97 8.39
C HIS A 98 -9.38 -17.20 7.20
N TYR A 99 -9.08 -15.90 7.06
CA TYR A 99 -9.57 -15.12 5.94
C TYR A 99 -8.94 -15.51 4.60
N VAL A 100 -7.65 -15.87 4.59
CA VAL A 100 -6.96 -16.33 3.39
C VAL A 100 -7.55 -17.66 2.90
N GLU A 101 -7.74 -18.63 3.79
CA GLU A 101 -8.37 -19.91 3.47
C GLU A 101 -9.81 -19.74 2.98
N LYS A 102 -10.56 -18.82 3.58
CA LYS A 102 -11.96 -18.58 3.23
C LYS A 102 -12.14 -17.84 1.90
N LEU A 103 -11.28 -16.86 1.62
CA LEU A 103 -11.46 -15.94 0.50
C LEU A 103 -10.59 -16.29 -0.70
N GLU A 104 -9.48 -17.00 -0.48
CA GLU A 104 -8.45 -17.34 -1.47
C GLU A 104 -7.99 -16.09 -2.26
N PRO A 105 -7.49 -15.05 -1.58
CA PRO A 105 -7.04 -13.83 -2.24
C PRO A 105 -5.72 -14.04 -2.96
N ALA A 106 -5.52 -13.35 -4.08
CA ALA A 106 -4.21 -13.27 -4.70
C ALA A 106 -3.29 -12.25 -3.99
N VAL A 107 -3.88 -11.23 -3.35
CA VAL A 107 -3.13 -10.16 -2.67
C VAL A 107 -3.75 -9.81 -1.33
N ILE A 108 -2.91 -9.63 -0.32
CA ILE A 108 -3.28 -9.08 0.99
C ILE A 108 -2.55 -7.75 1.16
N MET A 109 -3.28 -6.71 1.52
CA MET A 109 -2.74 -5.40 1.84
C MET A 109 -2.93 -5.11 3.31
N VAL A 110 -1.87 -4.71 3.99
CA VAL A 110 -1.88 -4.41 5.43
C VAL A 110 -1.46 -2.96 5.65
N ASP A 111 -2.36 -2.18 6.23
CA ASP A 111 -2.22 -0.74 6.39
C ASP A 111 -2.48 -0.30 7.85
N PRO A 112 -1.45 0.06 8.63
CA PRO A 112 0.00 -0.05 8.39
C PRO A 112 0.68 -1.18 9.19
N ILE A 113 1.82 -1.67 8.70
CA ILE A 113 2.54 -2.81 9.32
C ILE A 113 3.00 -2.56 10.76
N TYR A 114 3.31 -1.32 11.16
CA TYR A 114 3.81 -1.08 12.53
C TYR A 114 2.77 -1.47 13.60
N LYS A 115 1.48 -1.48 13.23
CA LYS A 115 0.38 -1.87 14.12
C LYS A 115 0.32 -3.38 14.32
N THR A 116 0.90 -4.18 13.44
CA THR A 116 0.88 -5.65 13.55
C THR A 116 1.94 -6.22 14.46
N ILE A 117 2.89 -5.40 14.92
CA ILE A 117 3.96 -5.80 15.81
C ILE A 117 3.53 -5.50 17.25
N SER A 118 3.66 -6.47 18.15
CA SER A 118 3.41 -6.32 19.57
C SER A 118 4.61 -5.71 20.29
N GLY A 119 5.82 -6.02 19.82
CA GLY A 119 7.08 -5.52 20.36
C GLY A 119 7.55 -4.17 19.81
N ASN A 120 8.81 -3.86 20.06
CA ASN A 120 9.47 -2.66 19.56
C ASN A 120 9.91 -2.85 18.10
N ILE A 121 9.35 -2.08 17.16
CA ILE A 121 9.71 -2.11 15.73
C ILE A 121 11.18 -1.75 15.44
N LEU A 122 11.86 -1.09 16.38
CA LEU A 122 13.30 -0.80 16.27
C LEU A 122 14.18 -2.01 16.61
N ASP A 123 13.61 -3.00 17.30
CA ASP A 123 14.31 -4.25 17.63
C ASP A 123 14.24 -5.22 16.44
N PRO A 124 15.39 -5.63 15.87
CA PRO A 124 15.43 -6.60 14.78
C PRO A 124 14.71 -7.92 15.09
N ASN A 125 14.68 -8.36 16.35
CA ASN A 125 14.07 -9.63 16.73
C ASN A 125 12.55 -9.58 16.60
N HIS A 126 11.90 -8.53 17.12
CA HIS A 126 10.45 -8.36 16.99
C HIS A 126 10.02 -8.17 15.52
N VAL A 127 10.86 -7.52 14.70
CA VAL A 127 10.58 -7.40 13.27
C VAL A 127 10.70 -8.76 12.57
N ARG A 128 11.73 -9.55 12.90
CA ARG A 128 11.91 -10.90 12.34
C ARG A 128 10.74 -11.83 12.68
N GLU A 129 10.20 -11.78 13.89
CA GLU A 129 9.02 -12.58 14.26
C GLU A 129 7.85 -12.38 13.28
N VAL A 130 7.61 -11.13 12.86
CA VAL A 130 6.56 -10.82 11.87
C VAL A 130 6.95 -11.29 10.48
N CYS A 131 8.19 -11.07 10.06
CA CYS A 131 8.70 -11.55 8.77
C CYS A 131 8.57 -13.07 8.65
N ASP A 132 8.97 -13.82 9.68
CA ASP A 132 8.89 -15.29 9.70
C ASP A 132 7.43 -15.76 9.57
N GLN A 133 6.48 -15.10 10.25
CA GLN A 133 5.05 -15.41 10.09
C GLN A 133 4.55 -15.12 8.68
N VAL A 134 5.05 -14.06 8.04
CA VAL A 134 4.70 -13.74 6.66
C VAL A 134 5.33 -14.75 5.68
N ASP A 135 6.57 -15.16 5.88
CA ASP A 135 7.21 -16.20 5.06
C ASP A 135 6.48 -17.54 5.18
N MET A 136 5.98 -17.87 6.37
CA MET A 136 5.07 -19.01 6.55
C MET A 136 3.78 -18.85 5.73
N MET A 137 3.19 -17.64 5.68
CA MET A 137 2.02 -17.41 4.83
C MET A 137 2.34 -17.59 3.34
N LEU A 138 3.45 -17.01 2.87
CA LEU A 138 3.87 -17.06 1.46
C LEU A 138 4.23 -18.49 1.02
N SER A 139 4.77 -19.31 1.92
CA SER A 139 5.08 -20.72 1.62
C SER A 139 3.85 -21.63 1.65
N GLN A 140 2.81 -21.27 2.38
CA GLN A 140 1.58 -22.06 2.51
C GLN A 140 0.49 -21.68 1.50
N TYR A 141 0.48 -20.43 1.03
CA TYR A 141 -0.57 -19.88 0.18
C TYR A 141 0.02 -19.14 -1.02
N GLU A 142 -0.62 -19.25 -2.18
CA GLU A 142 -0.25 -18.50 -3.40
C GLU A 142 -0.72 -17.05 -3.32
N VAL A 143 -0.12 -16.27 -2.42
CA VAL A 143 -0.53 -14.89 -2.11
C VAL A 143 0.66 -13.93 -2.14
N SER A 144 0.42 -12.70 -2.58
CA SER A 144 1.35 -11.57 -2.39
C SER A 144 0.91 -10.70 -1.23
N ILE A 145 1.85 -10.22 -0.41
CA ILE A 145 1.53 -9.38 0.75
C ILE A 145 2.19 -8.01 0.61
N VAL A 146 1.38 -6.94 0.71
CA VAL A 146 1.81 -5.56 0.54
C VAL A 146 1.57 -4.76 1.80
N PHE A 147 2.61 -4.12 2.31
CA PHE A 147 2.54 -3.31 3.53
C PHE A 147 2.59 -1.82 3.22
N ALA A 148 1.76 -1.04 3.93
CA ALA A 148 2.03 0.38 4.16
C ALA A 148 2.97 0.53 5.36
N HIS A 149 4.03 1.30 5.16
CA HIS A 149 5.09 1.44 6.14
C HIS A 149 5.49 2.91 6.32
N HIS A 150 5.85 3.31 7.53
CA HIS A 150 6.29 4.69 7.77
C HIS A 150 7.78 4.83 7.49
N ALA A 151 8.18 6.02 7.07
CA ALA A 151 9.57 6.43 7.18
C ALA A 151 9.90 6.82 8.64
N ARG A 152 11.18 6.79 9.02
CA ARG A 152 11.68 7.32 10.28
C ARG A 152 11.37 8.81 10.36
N LYS A 153 11.19 9.30 11.59
CA LYS A 153 11.08 10.73 11.84
C LYS A 153 12.49 11.31 11.80
N SER A 154 12.89 11.95 10.71
CA SER A 154 14.18 12.65 10.66
C SER A 154 14.18 13.82 11.65
N ALA A 155 15.25 14.00 12.42
CA ALA A 155 15.44 15.16 13.30
C ALA A 155 15.71 16.47 12.52
N ILE A 156 15.97 16.35 11.22
CA ILE A 156 16.28 17.44 10.29
C ILE A 156 14.99 17.87 9.58
N SER A 157 14.81 19.18 9.41
CA SER A 157 13.66 19.82 8.75
C SER A 157 13.41 19.26 7.34
N GLU A 158 12.15 19.32 6.88
CA GLU A 158 11.68 18.71 5.62
C GLU A 158 12.50 19.13 4.39
N GLU A 159 13.04 20.36 4.38
CA GLU A 159 13.83 20.91 3.27
C GLU A 159 15.29 20.43 3.23
N ASN A 160 15.83 19.92 4.33
CA ASN A 160 17.26 19.54 4.46
C ASN A 160 17.48 18.06 4.76
N ALA A 161 16.44 17.23 4.67
CA ALA A 161 16.58 15.80 4.88
C ALA A 161 17.21 15.14 3.65
N PHE A 162 18.41 14.58 3.80
CA PHE A 162 19.04 13.75 2.77
C PHE A 162 18.15 12.54 2.44
N ASP A 163 18.03 12.21 1.15
CA ASP A 163 17.37 10.98 0.73
C ASP A 163 18.28 9.79 1.02
N LEU A 164 17.91 8.99 2.02
CA LEU A 164 18.61 7.77 2.42
C LEU A 164 18.03 6.50 1.77
N GLY A 165 17.11 6.63 0.80
CA GLY A 165 16.43 5.50 0.17
C GLY A 165 15.73 4.60 1.20
N SER A 166 15.86 3.29 1.05
CA SER A 166 15.24 2.30 1.93
C SER A 166 15.71 2.37 3.39
N ASP A 167 16.87 2.99 3.68
CA ASP A 167 17.36 3.16 5.05
C ASP A 167 16.53 4.15 5.87
N ASP A 168 15.69 4.95 5.20
CA ASP A 168 14.71 5.84 5.83
C ASP A 168 13.46 5.08 6.32
N MET A 169 13.33 3.76 6.09
CA MET A 169 12.21 2.96 6.61
C MET A 169 12.21 2.88 8.15
N LEU A 170 11.02 3.00 8.76
CA LEU A 170 10.86 2.95 10.21
C LEU A 170 11.08 1.55 10.76
N GLY A 171 12.03 1.40 11.67
CA GLY A 171 12.30 0.11 12.30
C GLY A 171 13.72 -0.35 12.05
N ALA A 172 14.00 -1.59 12.45
CA ALA A 172 15.22 -2.26 12.06
C ALA A 172 15.33 -2.37 10.53
N ALA A 173 16.55 -2.37 10.00
CA ALA A 173 16.82 -2.55 8.57
C ALA A 173 16.36 -3.92 8.02
N VAL A 174 15.83 -4.80 8.87
CA VAL A 174 15.29 -6.11 8.50
C VAL A 174 14.27 -5.99 7.37
N PHE A 175 13.37 -5.00 7.39
CA PHE A 175 12.35 -4.88 6.33
C PHE A 175 12.93 -4.61 4.94
N SER A 176 13.98 -3.80 4.81
CA SER A 176 14.61 -3.53 3.50
C SER A 176 15.38 -4.76 3.00
N TYR A 177 16.01 -5.52 3.89
CA TYR A 177 16.70 -6.77 3.55
C TYR A 177 15.78 -7.97 3.36
N TRP A 178 14.53 -7.89 3.79
CA TRP A 178 13.57 -8.97 3.65
C TRP A 178 12.66 -8.77 2.43
N ALA A 179 12.19 -7.54 2.18
CA ALA A 179 11.22 -7.29 1.11
C ALA A 179 11.80 -7.50 -0.30
N ASP A 180 11.00 -8.13 -1.16
CA ASP A 180 11.31 -8.29 -2.59
C ASP A 180 11.18 -6.99 -3.37
N THR A 181 10.29 -6.09 -2.91
CA THR A 181 10.09 -4.78 -3.52
C THR A 181 9.84 -3.71 -2.46
N VAL A 182 10.60 -2.61 -2.55
CA VAL A 182 10.44 -1.42 -1.71
C VAL A 182 10.16 -0.22 -2.60
N VAL A 183 8.97 0.36 -2.40
CA VAL A 183 8.54 1.57 -3.12
C VAL A 183 8.41 2.72 -2.13
N LYS A 184 9.16 3.80 -2.36
CA LYS A 184 9.07 5.06 -1.62
C LYS A 184 8.07 5.99 -2.27
N ILE A 185 7.16 6.55 -1.48
CA ILE A 185 6.29 7.64 -1.91
C ILE A 185 6.82 8.97 -1.39
N VAL A 186 7.11 9.88 -2.30
CA VAL A 186 7.54 11.25 -2.02
C VAL A 186 6.46 12.20 -2.53
N LYS A 187 6.03 13.13 -1.67
CA LYS A 187 5.14 14.23 -2.09
C LYS A 187 6.00 15.31 -2.73
N THR A 188 5.68 15.68 -3.97
CA THR A 188 6.44 16.69 -4.74
C THR A 188 5.80 18.08 -4.68
N GLY A 189 4.49 18.17 -4.43
CA GLY A 189 3.79 19.44 -4.33
C GLY A 189 2.29 19.27 -4.09
N GLU A 190 1.60 20.38 -3.85
CA GLU A 190 0.14 20.41 -3.75
C GLU A 190 -0.39 21.73 -4.32
N LYS A 191 -1.43 21.66 -5.14
CA LYS A 191 -2.14 22.81 -5.70
C LYS A 191 -3.63 22.56 -5.64
N GLY A 192 -4.32 23.27 -4.75
CA GLY A 192 -5.74 23.02 -4.51
C GLY A 192 -5.99 21.59 -4.04
N ASN A 193 -6.77 20.83 -4.81
CA ASN A 193 -7.09 19.43 -4.52
C ASN A 193 -6.13 18.42 -5.17
N GLU A 194 -5.15 18.88 -5.94
CA GLU A 194 -4.17 18.03 -6.61
C GLU A 194 -2.89 17.93 -5.79
N VAL A 195 -2.41 16.70 -5.57
CA VAL A 195 -1.18 16.39 -4.84
C VAL A 195 -0.25 15.61 -5.78
N GLY A 196 0.89 16.22 -6.11
CA GLY A 196 1.95 15.56 -6.88
C GLY A 196 2.71 14.56 -6.02
N LEU A 197 2.94 13.38 -6.57
CA LEU A 197 3.69 12.31 -5.92
C LEU A 197 4.69 11.68 -6.90
N THR A 198 5.83 11.25 -6.36
CA THR A 198 6.77 10.37 -7.05
C THR A 198 6.84 9.04 -6.31
N LEU A 199 6.76 7.94 -7.07
CA LEU A 199 7.01 6.59 -6.60
C LEU A 199 8.43 6.19 -7.05
N ASN A 200 9.35 6.09 -6.10
CA ASN A 200 10.70 5.58 -6.34
C ASN A 200 10.76 4.09 -5.98
N PHE A 201 11.41 3.30 -6.81
CA PHE A 201 11.54 1.85 -6.63
C PHE A 201 12.93 1.50 -6.11
N ASP A 202 13.13 1.70 -4.81
CA ASP A 202 14.44 1.57 -4.16
C ASP A 202 14.98 0.14 -4.18
N ILE A 203 14.09 -0.86 -4.09
CA ILE A 203 14.44 -2.28 -4.15
C ILE A 203 13.45 -2.98 -5.08
N ILE A 204 13.96 -3.74 -6.06
CA ILE A 204 13.17 -4.65 -6.88
C ILE A 204 14.03 -5.88 -7.22
N ARG A 205 13.90 -6.97 -6.45
CA ARG A 205 14.80 -8.12 -6.57
C ARG A 205 14.59 -8.96 -7.83
N HIS A 206 13.39 -8.89 -8.39
CA HIS A 206 12.97 -9.73 -9.51
C HIS A 206 12.85 -8.99 -10.83
N ALA A 207 13.11 -7.67 -10.86
CA ALA A 207 13.07 -6.94 -12.11
C ALA A 207 14.33 -7.19 -12.92
N GLU A 208 14.16 -7.51 -14.21
CA GLU A 208 15.26 -7.61 -15.17
C GLU A 208 15.82 -6.23 -15.52
N ASP A 209 14.92 -5.23 -15.60
CA ASP A 209 15.23 -3.85 -15.95
C ASP A 209 15.02 -2.90 -14.76
N LEU A 210 15.76 -1.79 -14.76
CA LEU A 210 15.51 -0.68 -13.85
C LEU A 210 14.12 -0.10 -14.11
N ILE A 211 13.32 0.03 -13.03
CA ILE A 211 12.04 0.72 -13.10
C ILE A 211 12.25 2.19 -12.75
N GLU A 212 12.11 3.04 -13.75
CA GLU A 212 12.18 4.49 -13.57
C GLU A 212 11.11 5.00 -12.59
N PRO A 213 11.43 6.04 -11.80
CA PRO A 213 10.46 6.69 -10.93
C PRO A 213 9.18 7.07 -11.66
N LYS A 214 8.03 6.87 -11.01
CA LYS A 214 6.72 7.20 -11.57
C LYS A 214 6.15 8.46 -10.93
N GLU A 215 5.87 9.46 -11.75
CA GLU A 215 5.19 10.68 -11.34
C GLU A 215 3.68 10.55 -11.55
N VAL A 216 2.93 10.83 -10.50
CA VAL A 216 1.46 10.73 -10.51
C VAL A 216 0.85 11.89 -9.74
N VAL A 217 -0.39 12.21 -10.06
CA VAL A 217 -1.16 13.23 -9.35
C VAL A 217 -2.36 12.59 -8.68
N PHE A 218 -2.44 12.74 -7.36
CA PHE A 218 -3.60 12.35 -6.58
C PHE A 218 -4.59 13.51 -6.49
N ASN A 219 -5.85 13.28 -6.82
CA ASN A 219 -6.90 14.27 -6.71
C ASN A 219 -7.80 13.99 -5.49
N ARG A 220 -7.97 14.99 -4.61
CA ARG A 220 -8.78 14.88 -3.39
C ARG A 220 -10.28 14.83 -3.66
N ASP A 221 -10.74 15.27 -4.83
CA ASP A 221 -12.16 15.32 -5.21
C ASP A 221 -12.71 13.95 -5.61
N ASP A 222 -11.88 13.06 -6.14
CA ASP A 222 -12.25 11.70 -6.54
C ASP A 222 -11.49 10.61 -5.75
N LEU A 223 -10.41 10.99 -5.05
CA LEU A 223 -9.46 10.09 -4.39
C LEU A 223 -8.74 9.14 -5.37
N MET A 224 -8.57 9.55 -6.62
CA MET A 224 -7.94 8.77 -7.68
C MET A 224 -6.54 9.30 -8.02
N PHE A 225 -5.74 8.45 -8.65
CA PHE A 225 -4.44 8.81 -9.18
C PHE A 225 -4.53 8.91 -10.69
N HIS A 226 -3.98 9.99 -11.23
CA HIS A 226 -3.93 10.29 -12.64
C HIS A 226 -2.46 10.33 -13.07
N GLU A 227 -2.16 9.76 -14.23
CA GLU A 227 -0.82 9.88 -14.81
C GLU A 227 -0.53 11.36 -15.07
N GLY A 228 0.61 11.84 -14.60
CA GLY A 228 0.95 13.25 -14.71
C GLY A 228 1.09 13.66 -16.16
N GLN A 229 0.12 14.39 -16.72
CA GLN A 229 0.42 15.30 -17.82
C GLN A 229 1.33 16.39 -17.25
N LYS A 230 2.66 16.22 -17.31
CA LYS A 230 3.69 17.24 -16.98
C LYS A 230 3.19 18.31 -16.00
N LEU A 231 2.82 17.92 -14.78
CA LEU A 231 2.27 18.89 -13.84
C LEU A 231 3.44 19.60 -13.15
N ILE A 232 3.74 20.77 -13.74
CA ILE A 232 4.17 22.01 -13.10
C ILE A 232 5.47 21.90 -12.31
N HIS A 233 6.57 22.30 -12.97
CA HIS A 233 7.72 22.86 -12.27
C HIS A 233 7.24 23.98 -11.34
N ILE A 234 7.12 23.67 -10.05
CA ILE A 234 7.23 24.70 -9.03
C ILE A 234 8.72 25.02 -9.00
N LYS A 235 9.08 26.16 -9.58
CA LYS A 235 10.38 26.80 -9.36
C LYS A 235 10.57 27.13 -7.88
#